data_AF-A0A6I7N5V5-F1
#
_entry.id   AF-A0A6I7N5V5-F1
#
_cell.length_a   1.000
_cell.length_b   1.000
_cell.length_c   1.000
_cell.angle_alpha   90.00
_cell.angle_beta   90.00
_cell.angle_gamma   90.00
#
_symmetry.space_group_name_H-M   'P 1'
#
loop_
_entity.id
_entity.type
_entity.pdbx_description
1 polymer ?
#
loop_
_entity_poly.entity_id
_entity_poly.type
_entity_poly.pdbx_seq_one_letter_code
_entity_poly.pdbx_strand_id
1 'polypeptide(L)'
;MHLKTEDLSRLEIEYDSGVIPPPYSHIYKLKIGFGKNFLDTNLELYYTDREELSDEEIFDEGFSLNDDYQFQGEIPKVWEQPLKTLYAKSKWSNNKLDGEGGISILAKDIHGKISRTIPLNQSDWQFFAQDYIQSIYELNKKEAPLTVNYLIQKPEQTIDISITVKFSIRKVEVVVNGKSKDMEWEKAKELLGFVFLPDYDYDQAREQKPNQSGEYIDCGDGFWHNMQKGVFNIDDSFDAVSRIKSGFRKLT
;
A
#
# COMPACT_ATOMS: atom_id res chain seq x y z
N MET A 1 -24.00 0.37 -18.12
CA MET A 1 -23.37 1.20 -19.17
C MET A 1 -22.34 2.08 -18.48
N HIS A 2 -21.05 1.88 -18.74
CA HIS A 2 -19.99 2.64 -18.08
C HIS A 2 -20.04 4.11 -18.49
N LEU A 3 -19.66 5.00 -17.57
CA LEU A 3 -19.63 6.45 -17.84
C LEU A 3 -18.32 6.80 -18.54
N LYS A 4 -18.30 7.93 -19.23
CA LYS A 4 -17.07 8.45 -19.81
C LYS A 4 -16.17 8.99 -18.69
N THR A 5 -14.90 8.62 -18.71
CA THR A 5 -13.92 9.00 -17.68
C THR A 5 -13.76 10.53 -17.55
N GLU A 6 -13.87 11.25 -18.66
CA GLU A 6 -13.78 12.72 -18.72
C GLU A 6 -14.94 13.43 -18.02
N ASP A 7 -16.11 12.78 -17.97
CA ASP A 7 -17.33 13.33 -17.40
C ASP A 7 -17.51 12.94 -15.92
N LEU A 8 -16.60 12.15 -15.34
CA LEU A 8 -16.71 11.71 -13.95
C LEU A 8 -16.65 12.89 -12.98
N SER A 9 -17.69 13.03 -12.16
CA SER A 9 -17.78 14.02 -11.07
C SER A 9 -17.53 13.40 -9.70
N ARG A 10 -17.86 12.11 -9.52
CA ARG A 10 -17.60 11.35 -8.30
C ARG A 10 -17.41 9.86 -8.59
N LEU A 11 -16.61 9.22 -7.76
CA LEU A 11 -16.45 7.77 -7.71
C LEU A 11 -16.56 7.30 -6.25
N GLU A 12 -17.29 6.22 -6.01
CA GLU A 12 -17.33 5.53 -4.72
C GLU A 12 -16.79 4.11 -4.91
N ILE A 13 -15.81 3.74 -4.09
CA ILE A 13 -15.23 2.40 -4.00
C ILE A 13 -15.74 1.80 -2.69
N GLU A 14 -16.46 0.69 -2.80
CA GLU A 14 -16.87 -0.11 -1.66
C GLU A 14 -16.11 -1.43 -1.71
N TYR A 15 -15.50 -1.82 -0.59
CA TYR A 15 -14.78 -3.07 -0.44
C TYR A 15 -15.36 -3.86 0.73
N ASP A 16 -15.46 -5.16 0.53
CA ASP A 16 -15.80 -6.14 1.54
C ASP A 16 -14.70 -7.22 1.56
N SER A 17 -14.14 -7.51 2.72
CA SER A 17 -13.13 -8.57 2.87
C SER A 17 -13.68 -9.97 2.59
N GLY A 18 -15.00 -10.16 2.60
CA GLY A 18 -15.63 -11.45 2.42
C GLY A 18 -15.40 -12.35 3.63
N VAL A 19 -15.13 -13.64 3.37
CA VAL A 19 -14.97 -14.69 4.39
C VAL A 19 -13.59 -14.71 5.07
N ILE A 20 -13.01 -13.54 5.31
CA ILE A 20 -11.81 -13.40 6.15
C ILE A 20 -12.26 -13.43 7.63
N PRO A 21 -11.58 -14.19 8.51
CA PRO A 21 -11.95 -14.23 9.93
C PRO A 21 -11.63 -12.90 10.65
N PRO A 22 -12.36 -12.54 11.72
CA PRO A 22 -11.93 -11.47 12.63
C PRO A 22 -10.57 -11.85 13.26
N PRO A 23 -9.74 -10.87 13.67
CA PRO A 23 -9.97 -9.42 13.64
C PRO A 23 -9.63 -8.75 12.30
N TYR A 24 -9.31 -9.53 11.26
CA TYR A 24 -8.87 -9.06 9.94
C TYR A 24 -10.03 -8.70 9.00
N SER A 25 -11.23 -9.23 9.25
CA SER A 25 -12.44 -8.89 8.49
C SER A 25 -12.77 -7.41 8.59
N HIS A 26 -12.99 -6.75 7.46
CA HIS A 26 -13.31 -5.33 7.40
C HIS A 26 -14.01 -4.92 6.10
N ILE A 27 -14.73 -3.82 6.19
CA ILE A 27 -15.40 -3.16 5.07
C ILE A 27 -14.91 -1.73 5.02
N TYR A 28 -14.71 -1.19 3.82
CA TYR A 28 -14.54 0.25 3.67
C TYR A 28 -15.36 0.83 2.53
N LYS A 29 -15.72 2.10 2.69
CA LYS A 29 -16.34 2.93 1.67
C LYS A 29 -15.54 4.20 1.48
N LEU A 30 -15.02 4.36 0.28
CA LEU A 30 -14.21 5.50 -0.14
C LEU A 30 -14.96 6.31 -1.21
N LYS A 31 -15.43 7.52 -0.87
CA LYS A 31 -16.09 8.44 -1.81
C LYS A 31 -15.10 9.51 -2.23
N ILE A 32 -14.91 9.70 -3.53
CA ILE A 32 -13.92 10.59 -4.14
C ILE A 32 -14.62 11.52 -5.13
N GLY A 33 -14.70 12.80 -4.81
CA GLY A 33 -15.20 13.87 -5.67
C GLY A 33 -14.07 14.55 -6.45
N PHE A 34 -14.25 14.72 -7.76
CA PHE A 34 -13.24 15.36 -8.62
C PHE A 34 -13.38 16.90 -8.55
N GLY A 35 -12.73 17.50 -7.55
CA GLY A 35 -12.68 18.96 -7.37
C GLY A 35 -11.79 19.67 -8.40
N LYS A 36 -11.54 20.98 -8.25
CA LYS A 36 -10.62 21.70 -9.16
C LYS A 36 -9.15 21.48 -8.78
N ASN A 37 -8.82 21.63 -7.50
CA ASN A 37 -7.44 21.63 -6.99
C ASN A 37 -7.07 20.36 -6.22
N PHE A 38 -8.07 19.64 -5.71
CA PHE A 38 -7.92 18.45 -4.89
C PHE A 38 -9.06 17.47 -5.19
N LEU A 39 -9.01 16.30 -4.55
CA LEU A 39 -10.07 15.31 -4.52
C LEU A 39 -10.78 15.40 -3.17
N ASP A 40 -12.08 15.72 -3.19
CA ASP A 40 -12.91 15.78 -1.99
C ASP A 40 -13.24 14.34 -1.56
N THR A 41 -12.70 13.92 -0.43
CA THR A 41 -12.63 12.52 -0.04
C THR A 41 -13.34 12.27 1.28
N ASN A 42 -14.14 11.21 1.30
CA ASN A 42 -14.72 10.62 2.49
C ASN A 42 -14.29 9.15 2.57
N LEU A 43 -13.73 8.72 3.69
CA LEU A 43 -13.43 7.31 3.99
C LEU A 43 -14.21 6.91 5.25
N GLU A 44 -14.85 5.76 5.17
CA GLU A 44 -15.43 5.05 6.30
C GLU A 44 -14.87 3.62 6.26
N LEU A 45 -14.17 3.18 7.30
CA LEU A 45 -13.57 1.85 7.43
C LEU A 45 -13.99 1.25 8.78
N TYR A 46 -14.51 0.04 8.75
CA TYR A 46 -14.98 -0.68 9.93
C TYR A 46 -14.50 -2.12 9.90
N TYR A 47 -14.03 -2.62 11.04
CA TYR A 47 -13.75 -4.04 11.22
C TYR A 47 -15.00 -4.78 11.68
N THR A 48 -15.23 -5.99 11.17
CA THR A 48 -16.45 -6.76 11.42
C THR A 48 -16.19 -7.93 12.34
N ASP A 49 -17.24 -8.37 13.04
CA ASP A 49 -17.32 -9.62 13.80
C ASP A 49 -16.28 -9.74 14.94
N ARG A 50 -15.72 -8.61 15.40
CA ARG A 50 -14.75 -8.58 16.50
C ARG A 50 -15.36 -8.84 17.87
N GLU A 51 -16.68 -8.71 18.00
CA GLU A 51 -17.41 -9.05 19.22
C GLU A 51 -17.38 -10.54 19.57
N GLU A 52 -16.95 -11.39 18.62
CA GLU A 52 -16.74 -12.82 18.85
C GLU A 52 -15.36 -13.14 19.48
N LEU A 53 -14.46 -12.16 19.53
CA LEU A 53 -13.11 -12.29 20.08
C LEU A 53 -13.03 -11.64 21.46
N SER A 54 -12.14 -12.18 22.30
CA SER A 54 -11.70 -11.49 23.51
C SER A 54 -10.75 -10.33 23.18
N ASP A 55 -10.69 -9.35 24.07
CA ASP A 55 -9.75 -8.23 23.95
C ASP A 55 -8.30 -8.71 23.81
N GLU A 56 -7.92 -9.78 24.52
CA GLU A 56 -6.59 -10.41 24.47
C GLU A 56 -6.29 -10.94 23.07
N GLU A 57 -7.22 -11.65 22.44
CA GLU A 57 -7.06 -12.15 21.06
C GLU A 57 -6.91 -10.99 20.06
N ILE A 58 -7.64 -9.88 20.23
CA ILE A 58 -7.50 -8.70 19.37
C ILE A 58 -6.10 -8.08 19.51
N PHE A 59 -5.61 -7.92 20.74
CA PHE A 59 -4.29 -7.33 20.98
C PHE A 59 -3.14 -8.24 20.53
N ASP A 60 -3.26 -9.56 20.73
CA ASP A 60 -2.24 -10.54 20.33
C ASP A 60 -2.05 -10.58 18.80
N GLU A 61 -3.11 -10.30 18.04
CA GLU A 61 -3.06 -10.14 16.57
C GLU A 61 -2.59 -8.74 16.12
N GLY A 62 -2.22 -7.85 17.06
CA GLY A 62 -1.67 -6.52 16.78
C GLY A 62 -2.72 -5.44 16.50
N PHE A 63 -3.99 -5.71 16.79
CA PHE A 63 -5.09 -4.75 16.63
C PHE A 63 -5.39 -4.00 17.93
N SER A 64 -6.21 -2.95 17.83
CA SER A 64 -6.76 -2.23 18.97
C SER A 64 -8.29 -2.33 19.01
N LEU A 65 -8.88 -1.99 20.14
CA LEU A 65 -10.34 -1.95 20.28
C LEU A 65 -11.00 -0.81 19.48
N ASN A 66 -10.22 0.10 18.89
CA ASN A 66 -10.72 1.28 18.16
C ASN A 66 -10.01 1.46 16.81
N ASP A 67 -9.90 0.39 16.01
CA ASP A 67 -9.24 0.45 14.69
C ASP A 67 -10.14 1.00 13.59
N ASP A 68 -11.46 1.06 13.82
CA ASP A 68 -12.39 1.74 12.92
C ASP A 68 -11.92 3.17 12.63
N TYR A 69 -12.04 3.58 11.38
CA TYR A 69 -11.48 4.83 10.94
C TYR A 69 -12.41 5.59 10.00
N GLN A 70 -12.54 6.89 10.27
CA GLN A 70 -13.29 7.81 9.45
C GLN A 70 -12.44 9.00 9.07
N PHE A 71 -12.58 9.45 7.83
CA PHE A 71 -11.92 10.64 7.33
C PHE A 71 -12.83 11.43 6.38
N GLN A 72 -12.77 12.75 6.49
CA GLN A 72 -13.33 13.68 5.52
C GLN A 72 -12.30 14.78 5.26
N GLY A 73 -11.91 14.99 4.01
CA GLY A 73 -10.95 16.03 3.69
C GLY A 73 -10.45 16.03 2.25
N GLU A 74 -9.41 16.83 2.03
CA GLU A 74 -8.85 17.08 0.71
C GLU A 74 -7.64 16.18 0.46
N ILE A 75 -7.65 15.44 -0.66
CA ILE A 75 -6.51 14.63 -1.11
C ILE A 75 -5.86 15.27 -2.33
N PRO A 76 -4.52 15.33 -2.43
CA PRO A 76 -3.82 15.97 -3.53
C PRO A 76 -4.21 15.43 -4.91
N LYS A 77 -4.26 16.35 -5.88
CA LYS A 77 -4.72 16.09 -7.25
C LYS A 77 -3.94 15.03 -8.01
N VAL A 78 -2.72 14.71 -7.56
CA VAL A 78 -1.84 13.71 -8.16
C VAL A 78 -2.50 12.33 -8.26
N TRP A 79 -3.48 12.03 -7.41
CA TRP A 79 -4.23 10.77 -7.39
C TRP A 79 -5.35 10.69 -8.45
N GLU A 80 -5.75 11.80 -9.06
CA GLU A 80 -6.84 11.81 -10.05
C GLU A 80 -6.48 10.99 -11.29
N GLN A 81 -5.31 11.25 -11.87
CA GLN A 81 -4.93 10.62 -13.13
C GLN A 81 -4.77 9.09 -12.99
N PRO A 82 -4.14 8.55 -11.93
CA PRO A 82 -4.13 7.12 -11.65
C PRO A 82 -5.54 6.52 -11.53
N LEU A 83 -6.45 7.14 -10.76
CA LEU A 83 -7.82 6.66 -10.61
C LEU A 83 -8.59 6.64 -11.93
N LYS A 84 -8.53 7.74 -12.69
CA LYS A 84 -9.17 7.84 -14.02
C LYS A 84 -8.59 6.84 -15.00
N THR A 85 -7.27 6.61 -14.96
CA THR A 85 -6.60 5.62 -15.81
C THR A 85 -7.06 4.21 -15.46
N LEU A 86 -7.13 3.87 -14.17
CA LEU A 86 -7.65 2.57 -13.70
C LEU A 86 -9.10 2.37 -14.14
N TYR A 87 -9.96 3.38 -13.93
CA TYR A 87 -11.35 3.34 -14.37
C TYR A 87 -11.48 3.11 -15.88
N ALA A 88 -10.70 3.83 -16.70
CA ALA A 88 -10.74 3.72 -18.15
C ALA A 88 -10.27 2.34 -18.67
N LYS A 89 -9.29 1.72 -18.00
CA LYS A 89 -8.75 0.40 -18.38
C LYS A 89 -9.56 -0.77 -17.84
N SER A 90 -10.43 -0.52 -16.87
CA SER A 90 -11.21 -1.57 -16.19
C SER A 90 -12.23 -2.21 -17.14
N LYS A 91 -12.36 -3.54 -17.02
CA LYS A 91 -13.47 -4.28 -17.61
C LYS A 91 -14.54 -4.46 -16.54
N TRP A 92 -15.81 -4.39 -16.92
CA TRP A 92 -16.91 -4.29 -15.97
C TRP A 92 -17.86 -5.48 -16.08
N SER A 93 -18.31 -5.97 -14.93
CA SER A 93 -19.41 -6.91 -14.77
C SER A 93 -20.64 -6.19 -14.22
N ASN A 94 -21.82 -6.66 -14.63
CA ASN A 94 -23.11 -6.27 -14.04
C ASN A 94 -23.64 -7.34 -13.07
N ASN A 95 -22.93 -8.45 -12.90
CA ASN A 95 -23.29 -9.46 -11.90
C ASN A 95 -23.10 -8.87 -10.51
N LYS A 96 -23.79 -9.41 -9.51
CA LYS A 96 -23.49 -9.07 -8.12
C LYS A 96 -22.15 -9.68 -7.72
N LEU A 97 -21.53 -9.15 -6.65
CA LEU A 97 -20.45 -9.87 -6.00
C LEU A 97 -21.05 -11.20 -5.50
N ASP A 98 -20.40 -12.29 -5.88
CA ASP A 98 -20.63 -13.59 -5.29
C ASP A 98 -20.10 -13.45 -3.84
N GLY A 99 -20.78 -13.99 -2.82
CA GLY A 99 -20.60 -13.64 -1.40
C GLY A 99 -19.20 -13.88 -0.77
N GLU A 100 -18.15 -13.97 -1.58
CA GLU A 100 -16.73 -14.04 -1.26
C GLU A 100 -16.09 -12.66 -1.03
N GLY A 101 -16.88 -11.58 -1.05
CA GLY A 101 -16.38 -10.20 -0.89
C GLY A 101 -15.85 -9.59 -2.19
N GLY A 102 -15.21 -8.43 -2.07
CA GLY A 102 -14.56 -7.72 -3.17
C GLY A 102 -14.98 -6.25 -3.33
N ILE A 103 -14.56 -5.67 -4.45
CA ILE A 103 -14.74 -4.28 -4.83
C ILE A 103 -16.01 -4.12 -5.67
N SER A 104 -16.83 -3.14 -5.29
CA SER A 104 -17.88 -2.57 -6.14
C SER A 104 -17.67 -1.07 -6.33
N ILE A 105 -18.07 -0.57 -7.51
CA ILE A 105 -17.85 0.82 -7.92
C ILE A 105 -19.19 1.50 -8.24
N LEU A 106 -19.41 2.66 -7.63
CA LEU A 106 -20.43 3.61 -8.05
C LEU A 106 -19.77 4.83 -8.67
N ALA A 107 -20.05 5.09 -9.95
CA ALA A 107 -19.59 6.28 -10.65
C ALA A 107 -20.75 7.25 -10.89
N LYS A 108 -20.49 8.54 -10.76
CA LYS A 108 -21.43 9.63 -11.09
C LYS A 108 -20.76 10.59 -12.07
N ASP A 109 -21.47 10.98 -13.13
CA ASP A 109 -20.99 12.00 -14.06
C ASP A 109 -21.44 13.42 -13.69
N ILE A 110 -20.96 14.42 -14.42
CA ILE A 110 -21.33 15.83 -14.28
C ILE A 110 -22.80 16.11 -14.60
N HIS A 111 -23.48 15.22 -15.33
CA HIS A 111 -24.90 15.32 -15.67
C HIS A 111 -25.80 14.61 -14.64
N GLY A 112 -25.22 13.99 -13.61
CA GLY A 112 -25.93 13.30 -12.55
C GLY A 112 -26.29 11.85 -12.86
N LYS A 113 -25.86 11.29 -14.00
CA LYS A 113 -26.04 9.86 -14.31
C LYS A 113 -25.18 9.03 -13.38
N ILE A 114 -25.76 7.94 -12.87
CA ILE A 114 -25.10 7.01 -11.95
C ILE A 114 -24.92 5.66 -12.65
N SER A 115 -23.74 5.05 -12.48
CA SER A 115 -23.44 3.68 -12.88
C SER A 115 -22.95 2.89 -11.67
N ARG A 116 -23.52 1.71 -11.44
CA ARG A 116 -23.02 0.74 -10.45
C ARG A 116 -22.50 -0.47 -11.19
N THR A 117 -21.25 -0.85 -10.95
CA THR A 117 -20.54 -1.89 -11.69
C THR A 117 -19.51 -2.56 -10.80
N ILE A 118 -19.14 -3.79 -11.14
CA ILE A 118 -18.05 -4.53 -10.47
C ILE A 118 -16.89 -4.66 -11.46
N PRO A 119 -15.67 -4.21 -11.11
CA PRO A 119 -14.52 -4.36 -11.97
C PRO A 119 -14.06 -5.82 -12.02
N LEU A 120 -13.67 -6.32 -13.18
CA LEU A 120 -13.09 -7.66 -13.30
C LEU A 120 -11.65 -7.72 -12.78
N ASN A 121 -10.95 -6.59 -12.76
CA ASN A 121 -9.59 -6.45 -12.24
C ASN A 121 -9.60 -6.02 -10.76
N GLN A 122 -10.18 -6.88 -9.91
CA GLN A 122 -10.39 -6.66 -8.48
C GLN A 122 -9.10 -6.24 -7.74
N SER A 123 -8.00 -6.96 -7.97
CA SER A 123 -6.72 -6.68 -7.31
C SER A 123 -6.17 -5.29 -7.61
N ASP A 124 -6.28 -4.81 -8.86
CA ASP A 124 -5.81 -3.46 -9.22
C ASP A 124 -6.56 -2.36 -8.46
N TRP A 125 -7.87 -2.55 -8.26
CA TRP A 125 -8.70 -1.63 -7.49
C TRP A 125 -8.38 -1.67 -6.00
N GLN A 126 -8.16 -2.86 -5.45
CA GLN A 126 -7.74 -3.03 -4.07
C GLN A 126 -6.38 -2.37 -3.83
N PHE A 127 -5.38 -2.58 -4.70
CA PHE A 127 -4.07 -1.94 -4.59
C PHE A 127 -4.17 -0.41 -4.69
N PHE A 128 -4.98 0.10 -5.63
CA PHE A 128 -5.22 1.54 -5.71
C PHE A 128 -5.85 2.09 -4.43
N ALA A 129 -6.87 1.42 -3.90
CA ALA A 129 -7.56 1.86 -2.70
C ALA A 129 -6.65 1.83 -1.48
N GLN A 130 -5.82 0.79 -1.31
CA GLN A 130 -4.80 0.71 -0.26
C GLN A 130 -3.81 1.86 -0.35
N ASP A 131 -3.24 2.10 -1.54
CA ASP A 131 -2.31 3.20 -1.77
C ASP A 131 -2.96 4.57 -1.50
N TYR A 132 -4.23 4.74 -1.87
CA TYR A 132 -4.99 5.96 -1.61
C TYR A 132 -5.31 6.15 -0.12
N ILE A 133 -5.68 5.09 0.59
CA ILE A 133 -5.90 5.11 2.05
C ILE A 133 -4.59 5.42 2.78
N GLN A 134 -3.46 4.86 2.34
CA GLN A 134 -2.15 5.21 2.87
C GLN A 134 -1.85 6.71 2.72
N SER A 135 -2.26 7.31 1.61
CA SER A 135 -2.13 8.77 1.41
C SER A 135 -2.96 9.56 2.43
N ILE A 136 -4.14 9.07 2.81
CA ILE A 136 -4.99 9.65 3.87
C ILE A 136 -4.26 9.55 5.22
N TYR A 137 -3.71 8.38 5.56
CA TYR A 137 -2.99 8.18 6.82
C TYR A 137 -1.77 9.10 6.95
N GLU A 138 -0.98 9.24 5.89
CA GLU A 138 0.16 10.17 5.86
C GLU A 138 -0.27 11.63 6.03
N LEU A 139 -1.29 12.08 5.29
CA LEU A 139 -1.76 13.48 5.34
C LEU A 139 -2.29 13.87 6.71
N ASN A 140 -2.92 12.92 7.41
CA ASN A 140 -3.43 13.10 8.76
C ASN A 140 -2.39 12.80 9.85
N LYS A 141 -1.15 12.47 9.47
CA LYS A 141 -0.05 12.10 10.41
C LYS A 141 -0.40 10.91 11.30
N LYS A 142 -1.32 10.05 10.87
CA LYS A 142 -1.59 8.76 11.53
C LYS A 142 -0.40 7.82 11.31
N GLU A 143 0.22 7.90 10.13
CA GLU A 143 1.40 7.11 9.77
C GLU A 143 2.46 7.98 9.11
N ALA A 144 3.72 7.58 9.26
CA ALA A 144 4.85 8.19 8.57
C ALA A 144 5.02 7.56 7.17
N PRO A 145 5.63 8.27 6.21
CA PRO A 145 6.01 7.69 4.93
C PRO A 145 6.88 6.45 5.10
N LEU A 146 6.54 5.37 4.39
CA LEU A 146 7.30 4.12 4.43
C LEU A 146 8.74 4.37 3.98
N THR A 147 9.70 4.00 4.84
CA THR A 147 11.12 4.11 4.55
C THR A 147 11.80 2.76 4.72
N VAL A 148 12.41 2.27 3.65
CA VAL A 148 13.22 1.04 3.67
C VAL A 148 14.69 1.42 3.51
N ASN A 149 15.53 0.92 4.41
CA ASN A 149 16.96 1.16 4.42
C ASN A 149 17.71 -0.09 3.98
N TYR A 150 18.76 0.09 3.20
CA TYR A 150 19.59 -0.99 2.69
C TYR A 150 21.06 -0.62 2.81
N LEU A 151 21.87 -1.55 3.30
CA LEU A 151 23.28 -1.34 3.58
C LEU A 151 24.10 -2.40 2.86
N ILE A 152 25.07 -1.94 2.06
CA ILE A 152 26.13 -2.78 1.50
C ILE A 152 27.42 -2.43 2.22
N GLN A 153 27.87 -3.30 3.12
CA GLN A 153 29.08 -3.12 3.91
C GLN A 153 30.20 -4.01 3.34
N LYS A 154 31.27 -3.39 2.85
CA LYS A 154 32.51 -4.06 2.40
C LYS A 154 33.71 -3.48 3.18
N PRO A 155 34.85 -4.18 3.23
CA PRO A 155 36.03 -3.70 3.97
C PRO A 155 36.50 -2.29 3.58
N GLU A 156 36.37 -1.92 2.31
CA GLU A 156 36.86 -0.64 1.77
C GLU A 156 35.74 0.34 1.38
N GLN A 157 34.48 -0.08 1.45
CA GLN A 157 33.36 0.72 0.97
C GLN A 157 32.08 0.38 1.73
N THR A 158 31.40 1.42 2.20
CA THR A 158 30.02 1.34 2.68
C THR A 158 29.12 2.05 1.69
N ILE A 159 28.03 1.40 1.29
CA ILE A 159 26.96 2.03 0.50
C ILE A 159 25.68 1.97 1.32
N ASP A 160 25.18 3.15 1.66
CA ASP A 160 23.91 3.37 2.33
C ASP A 160 22.87 3.78 1.30
N ILE A 161 21.73 3.10 1.29
CA ILE A 161 20.61 3.36 0.39
C ILE A 161 19.35 3.46 1.25
N SER A 162 18.58 4.52 1.09
CA SER A 162 17.26 4.67 1.70
C SER A 162 16.23 4.97 0.62
N ILE A 163 15.09 4.27 0.65
CA ILE A 163 13.95 4.52 -0.23
C ILE A 163 12.79 4.98 0.66
N THR A 164 12.30 6.19 0.43
CA THR A 164 11.12 6.73 1.12
C THR A 164 9.98 6.91 0.12
N VAL A 165 8.86 6.22 0.35
CA VAL A 165 7.62 6.35 -0.42
C VAL A 165 6.68 7.29 0.29
N LYS A 166 6.31 8.38 -0.39
CA LYS A 166 5.40 9.43 0.13
C LYS A 166 4.08 9.32 -0.63
N PHE A 167 3.11 8.59 -0.08
CA PHE A 167 1.78 8.39 -0.66
C PHE A 167 0.99 9.70 -0.74
N SER A 168 1.08 10.55 0.27
CA SER A 168 0.45 11.88 0.32
C SER A 168 0.64 12.71 -0.94
N ILE A 169 1.84 12.65 -1.55
CA ILE A 169 2.20 13.38 -2.78
C ILE A 169 2.55 12.47 -3.96
N ARG A 170 2.30 11.16 -3.82
CA ARG A 170 2.64 10.10 -4.79
C ARG A 170 4.06 10.23 -5.36
N LYS A 171 5.04 10.36 -4.48
CA LYS A 171 6.47 10.55 -4.81
C LYS A 171 7.34 9.51 -4.13
N VAL A 172 8.44 9.11 -4.78
CA VAL A 172 9.47 8.26 -4.18
C VAL A 172 10.81 8.98 -4.22
N GLU A 173 11.45 9.03 -3.06
CA GLU A 173 12.79 9.59 -2.87
C GLU A 173 13.77 8.46 -2.57
N VAL A 174 14.92 8.48 -3.22
CA VAL A 174 16.02 7.54 -2.97
C VAL A 174 17.26 8.32 -2.57
N VAL A 175 17.81 8.00 -1.41
CA VAL A 175 19.05 8.59 -0.91
C VAL A 175 20.15 7.55 -0.99
N VAL A 176 21.22 7.83 -1.74
CA VAL A 176 22.41 6.95 -1.81
C VAL A 176 23.61 7.71 -1.26
N ASN A 177 24.22 7.22 -0.18
CA ASN A 177 25.34 7.87 0.50
C ASN A 177 25.08 9.37 0.77
N GLY A 178 23.86 9.70 1.21
CA GLY A 178 23.43 11.08 1.49
C GLY A 178 23.03 11.91 0.27
N LYS A 179 23.11 11.39 -0.96
CA LYS A 179 22.66 12.08 -2.18
C LYS A 179 21.26 11.65 -2.56
N SER A 180 20.32 12.59 -2.57
CA SER A 180 18.92 12.35 -2.93
C SER A 180 18.69 12.40 -4.46
N LYS A 181 17.84 11.50 -4.96
CA LYS A 181 17.27 11.49 -6.30
C LYS A 181 15.84 10.96 -6.28
N ASP A 182 15.05 11.34 -7.28
CA ASP A 182 13.70 10.82 -7.44
C ASP A 182 13.71 9.44 -8.12
N MET A 183 12.77 8.58 -7.71
CA MET A 183 12.52 7.28 -8.35
C MET A 183 11.09 7.22 -8.91
N GLU A 184 10.92 6.51 -10.01
CA GLU A 184 9.61 6.27 -10.60
C GLU A 184 8.75 5.41 -9.67
N TRP A 185 7.51 5.84 -9.43
CA TRP A 185 6.56 5.20 -8.50
C TRP A 185 6.42 3.70 -8.75
N GLU A 186 6.20 3.30 -10.02
CA GLU A 186 5.95 1.88 -10.36
C GLU A 186 7.18 1.01 -10.10
N LYS A 187 8.38 1.50 -10.37
CA LYS A 187 9.62 0.77 -10.07
C LYS A 187 9.84 0.59 -8.57
N ALA A 188 9.46 1.60 -7.79
CA ALA A 188 9.57 1.51 -6.33
C ALA A 188 8.57 0.51 -5.77
N LYS A 189 7.32 0.55 -6.23
CA LYS A 189 6.29 -0.44 -5.86
C LYS A 189 6.69 -1.86 -6.24
N GLU A 190 7.29 -2.07 -7.41
CA GLU A 190 7.84 -3.37 -7.82
C GLU A 190 8.93 -3.85 -6.85
N LEU A 191 9.93 -3.00 -6.55
CA LEU A 191 11.01 -3.36 -5.63
C LEU A 191 10.49 -3.64 -4.21
N LEU A 192 9.61 -2.80 -3.69
CA LEU A 192 9.00 -2.99 -2.37
C LEU A 192 8.08 -4.19 -2.32
N GLY A 193 7.41 -4.51 -3.42
CA GLY A 193 6.68 -5.76 -3.57
C GLY A 193 7.57 -6.97 -3.29
N PHE A 194 8.84 -6.95 -3.70
CA PHE A 194 9.78 -8.00 -3.32
C PHE A 194 10.24 -7.92 -1.88
N VAL A 195 10.31 -6.73 -1.27
CA VAL A 195 10.74 -6.56 0.14
C VAL A 195 9.75 -7.20 1.11
N PHE A 196 8.45 -7.12 0.85
CA PHE A 196 7.44 -7.67 1.78
C PHE A 196 6.98 -9.10 1.45
N LEU A 197 7.71 -9.81 0.58
CA LEU A 197 7.44 -11.21 0.24
C LEU A 197 8.21 -12.24 1.08
N PRO A 198 9.49 -12.03 1.45
CA PRO A 198 10.23 -12.94 2.30
C PRO A 198 9.71 -13.02 3.73
N ASP A 199 10.11 -14.08 4.42
CA ASP A 199 10.07 -14.18 5.88
C ASP A 199 11.34 -13.59 6.49
N TYR A 200 11.19 -12.90 7.62
CA TYR A 200 12.22 -12.14 8.30
C TYR A 200 12.45 -12.71 9.69
N ASP A 201 13.67 -13.20 9.93
CA ASP A 201 14.05 -13.76 11.23
C ASP A 201 14.43 -12.63 12.20
N TYR A 202 13.51 -12.32 13.10
CA TYR A 202 13.68 -11.30 14.14
C TYR A 202 14.62 -11.74 15.27
N ASP A 203 14.81 -13.04 15.51
CA ASP A 203 15.78 -13.53 16.49
C ASP A 203 17.22 -13.22 16.06
N GLN A 204 17.46 -13.09 14.74
CA GLN A 204 18.75 -12.69 14.17
C GLN A 204 18.86 -11.19 13.87
N ALA A 205 17.79 -10.42 14.05
CA ALA A 205 17.75 -9.01 13.71
C ALA A 205 18.50 -8.13 14.73
N ARG A 206 18.84 -6.91 14.33
CA ARG A 206 19.56 -5.95 15.19
C ARG A 206 18.93 -4.57 15.10
N GLU A 207 18.64 -3.95 16.23
CA GLU A 207 18.19 -2.56 16.28
C GLU A 207 19.28 -1.57 15.80
N GLN A 208 20.54 -1.91 16.05
CA GLN A 208 21.66 -1.06 15.66
C GLN A 208 22.13 -1.38 14.24
N LYS A 209 22.42 -0.31 13.50
CA LYS A 209 22.98 -0.39 12.15
C LYS A 209 24.24 -1.27 12.13
N PRO A 210 24.28 -2.33 11.29
CA PRO A 210 25.41 -3.26 11.23
C PRO A 210 26.73 -2.60 10.79
N ASN A 211 27.84 -3.08 11.34
CA ASN A 211 29.21 -2.66 10.98
C ASN A 211 30.05 -3.79 10.34
N GLN A 212 29.51 -5.01 10.33
CA GLN A 212 30.16 -6.19 9.75
C GLN A 212 29.97 -6.23 8.24
N SER A 213 30.94 -6.78 7.51
CA SER A 213 30.80 -6.96 6.06
C SER A 213 29.60 -7.82 5.70
N GLY A 214 28.79 -7.37 4.76
CA GLY A 214 27.55 -8.03 4.36
C GLY A 214 26.56 -7.07 3.68
N GLU A 215 25.39 -7.61 3.34
CA GLU A 215 24.25 -6.84 2.89
C GLU A 215 23.13 -6.95 3.92
N TYR A 216 22.51 -5.83 4.24
CA TYR A 216 21.50 -5.72 5.28
C TYR A 216 20.33 -4.87 4.83
N ILE A 217 19.14 -5.16 5.36
CA ILE A 217 17.91 -4.40 5.11
C ILE A 217 17.22 -4.08 6.43
N ASP A 218 16.62 -2.91 6.51
CA ASP A 218 15.66 -2.49 7.53
C ASP A 218 14.38 -2.09 6.79
N CYS A 219 13.27 -2.73 7.16
CA CYS A 219 12.00 -2.65 6.44
C CYS A 219 11.12 -1.47 6.90
N GLY A 220 11.65 -0.61 7.78
CA GLY A 220 10.94 0.54 8.36
C GLY A 220 10.43 0.31 9.77
N ASP A 221 10.74 -0.85 10.35
CA ASP A 221 10.43 -1.27 11.73
C ASP A 221 11.60 -0.99 12.69
N GLY A 222 12.76 -0.59 12.18
CA GLY A 222 13.96 -0.29 12.96
C GLY A 222 14.86 -1.51 13.21
N PHE A 223 14.56 -2.66 12.61
CA PHE A 223 15.35 -3.88 12.74
C PHE A 223 16.15 -4.17 11.47
N TRP A 224 17.46 -4.36 11.62
CA TRP A 224 18.35 -4.71 10.54
C TRP A 224 18.52 -6.22 10.42
N HIS A 225 18.15 -6.75 9.25
CA HIS A 225 18.28 -8.16 8.91
C HIS A 225 19.43 -8.39 7.95
N ASN A 226 20.21 -9.45 8.18
CA ASN A 226 21.27 -9.85 7.26
C ASN A 226 20.67 -10.61 6.06
N MET A 227 20.87 -10.10 4.85
CA MET A 227 20.28 -10.65 3.62
C MET A 227 20.79 -12.05 3.21
N GLN A 228 21.76 -12.63 3.94
CA GLN A 228 22.24 -14.00 3.71
C GLN A 228 21.69 -15.00 4.73
N LYS A 229 21.33 -14.57 5.94
CA LYS A 229 21.00 -15.46 7.06
C LYS A 229 19.71 -15.14 7.80
N GLY A 230 19.17 -13.94 7.66
CA GLY A 230 17.99 -13.48 8.39
C GLY A 230 16.81 -13.11 7.50
N VAL A 231 16.86 -13.44 6.20
CA VAL A 231 15.78 -13.19 5.24
C VAL A 231 15.64 -14.42 4.34
N PHE A 232 14.45 -15.00 4.28
CA PHE A 232 14.19 -16.29 3.63
C PHE A 232 13.02 -16.18 2.65
N ASN A 233 13.14 -16.78 1.46
CA ASN A 233 11.99 -16.88 0.57
C ASN A 233 10.94 -17.80 1.22
N ILE A 234 9.67 -17.38 1.25
CA ILE A 234 8.56 -18.19 1.80
C ILE A 234 8.31 -19.44 0.93
N ASP A 235 8.59 -19.34 -0.37
CA ASP A 235 8.43 -20.43 -1.32
C ASP A 235 9.62 -20.49 -2.31
N ASP A 236 10.00 -21.71 -2.69
CA ASP A 236 11.16 -21.97 -3.57
C ASP A 236 10.91 -21.58 -5.04
N SER A 237 9.65 -21.37 -5.45
CA SER A 237 9.34 -21.02 -6.85
C SER A 237 9.69 -19.58 -7.22
N PHE A 238 9.90 -18.71 -6.23
CA PHE A 238 10.19 -17.29 -6.46
C PHE A 238 11.29 -16.75 -5.54
N ASP A 239 12.44 -16.42 -6.13
CA ASP A 239 13.58 -15.88 -5.39
C ASP A 239 13.48 -14.35 -5.19
N ALA A 240 12.65 -13.94 -4.24
CA ALA A 240 12.48 -12.54 -3.84
C ALA A 240 13.77 -11.95 -3.26
N VAL A 241 14.51 -12.70 -2.44
CA VAL A 241 15.77 -12.25 -1.80
C VAL A 241 16.79 -11.79 -2.84
N SER A 242 16.99 -12.54 -3.92
CA SER A 242 17.89 -12.11 -5.01
C SER A 242 17.37 -10.89 -5.78
N ARG A 243 16.05 -10.76 -5.93
CA ARG A 243 15.43 -9.59 -6.59
C ARG A 243 15.61 -8.32 -5.77
N ILE A 244 15.48 -8.40 -4.44
CA ILE A 244 15.77 -7.29 -3.51
C ILE A 244 17.23 -6.85 -3.70
N LYS A 245 18.20 -7.76 -3.55
CA LYS A 245 19.63 -7.46 -3.71
C LYS A 245 19.92 -6.80 -5.06
N SER A 246 19.39 -7.36 -6.14
CA SER A 246 19.57 -6.81 -7.49
C SER A 246 18.94 -5.42 -7.63
N GLY A 247 17.74 -5.23 -7.08
CA GLY A 247 17.01 -3.95 -7.12
C GLY A 247 17.77 -2.82 -6.44
N PHE A 248 18.20 -3.03 -5.20
CA PHE A 248 18.97 -2.02 -4.46
C PHE A 248 20.33 -1.74 -5.08
N ARG A 249 21.05 -2.75 -5.58
CA ARG A 249 22.33 -2.55 -6.27
C ARG A 249 22.21 -1.73 -7.56
N LYS A 250 21.05 -1.74 -8.23
CA LYS A 250 20.80 -0.90 -9.41
C LYS A 250 20.60 0.58 -9.06
N LEU A 251 20.40 0.90 -7.79
CA LEU A 251 20.21 2.28 -7.32
C LEU A 251 21.53 3.01 -7.05
N THR A 252 22.64 2.29 -6.91
CA THR A 252 23.98 2.85 -6.66
C THR A 252 24.60 3.38 -7.94
#